data_AF-A0A023EPP6-F1
#
_entry.id   AF-A0A023EPP6-F1
#
_cell.length_a   1.000
_cell.length_b   1.000
_cell.length_c   1.000
_cell.angle_alpha   90.00
_cell.angle_beta   90.00
_cell.angle_gamma   90.00
#
_symmetry.space_group_name_H-M   'P 1'
#
loop_
_entity.id
_entity.type
_entity.pdbx_description
1 polymer ?
#
loop_
_entity_poly.entity_id
_entity_poly.type
_entity_poly.pdbx_seq_one_letter_code
_entity_poly.pdbx_strand_id
1 'polypeptide(L)'
;MSPARLSLREEDIVRLALEFLNNRELHISQLSLERETGVINGQYSDDVLFLRQLILDGQWDDVVEFIQPLEALQNFDMKQFKYTILRHKYIELLCIKSEAGGLGGPPLINNVEGAVEEVVQVLGELEKLCPTKEEYSALCLLLTLPKLGDHMQYRDWNPSKARVQCFREIFPLVEKFLPGDKKAGTTQSVFAKNDRLVQLLIKGILYESCVNYCQVKATGAADAAAHKINFSRVLDGSIGFTDSDLSLLSWLQSIPAETFSVPFEQKTLNVDVERLEKPSLETSWTEHMLITPIKPKTFPHSVMPFTRPRSAADIMTRSLLPSL
;
A
#
# COMPACT_ATOMS: atom_id res chain seq x y z
N MET A 1 31.10 -27.82 -10.93
CA MET A 1 30.54 -26.66 -10.18
C MET A 1 29.03 -26.74 -10.28
N SER A 2 28.30 -26.49 -9.19
CA SER A 2 26.83 -26.43 -9.25
C SER A 2 26.39 -25.27 -10.16
N PRO A 3 25.38 -25.45 -11.03
CA PRO A 3 24.90 -24.37 -11.88
C PRO A 3 24.42 -23.19 -11.03
N ALA A 4 24.67 -21.97 -11.50
CA ALA A 4 24.11 -20.79 -10.85
C ALA A 4 22.57 -20.87 -10.93
N ARG A 5 21.90 -20.50 -9.85
CA ARG A 5 20.43 -20.55 -9.74
C ARG A 5 19.91 -19.18 -9.32
N LEU A 6 18.99 -18.64 -10.10
CA LEU A 6 18.19 -17.47 -9.77
C LEU A 6 16.80 -17.95 -9.37
N SER A 7 16.38 -17.71 -8.13
CA SER A 7 14.98 -17.90 -7.71
C SER A 7 14.32 -16.53 -7.53
N LEU A 8 13.13 -16.36 -8.09
CA LEU A 8 12.28 -15.20 -7.94
C LEU A 8 10.92 -15.66 -7.41
N ARG A 9 10.48 -15.12 -6.28
CA ARG A 9 9.18 -15.42 -5.70
C ARG A 9 8.20 -14.31 -6.03
N GLU A 10 7.02 -14.65 -6.53
CA GLU A 10 5.97 -13.65 -6.81
C GLU A 10 5.53 -12.92 -5.53
N GLU A 11 5.60 -13.58 -4.38
CA GLU A 11 5.39 -12.96 -3.06
C GLU A 11 6.32 -11.75 -2.81
N ASP A 12 7.58 -11.82 -3.26
CA ASP A 12 8.52 -10.72 -3.14
C ASP A 12 8.14 -9.55 -4.07
N ILE A 13 7.53 -9.84 -5.22
CA ILE A 13 6.98 -8.81 -6.12
C ILE A 13 5.80 -8.10 -5.45
N VAL A 14 4.92 -8.85 -4.77
CA VAL A 14 3.82 -8.26 -3.99
C VAL A 14 4.37 -7.37 -2.87
N ARG A 15 5.40 -7.80 -2.14
CA ARG A 15 6.07 -6.97 -1.12
C ARG A 15 6.63 -5.67 -1.70
N LEU A 16 7.24 -5.72 -2.89
CA LEU A 16 7.71 -4.53 -3.61
C LEU A 16 6.58 -3.56 -3.97
N ALA A 17 5.43 -4.09 -4.41
CA ALA A 17 4.25 -3.28 -4.70
C ALA A 17 3.64 -2.66 -3.44
N LEU A 18 3.54 -3.43 -2.35
CA LEU A 18 3.07 -2.95 -1.05
C LEU A 18 3.96 -1.83 -0.49
N GLU A 19 5.28 -1.99 -0.59
CA GLU A 19 6.23 -0.93 -0.23
C GLU A 19 5.98 0.34 -1.06
N PHE A 20 5.83 0.18 -2.38
CA PHE A 20 5.58 1.29 -3.27
C PHE A 20 4.31 2.06 -2.88
N LEU A 21 3.21 1.35 -2.62
CA LEU A 21 1.93 1.93 -2.22
C LEU A 21 2.04 2.64 -0.86
N ASN A 22 2.68 2.00 0.12
CA ASN A 22 2.87 2.54 1.46
C ASN A 22 3.67 3.85 1.43
N ASN A 23 4.76 3.92 0.67
CA ASN A 23 5.60 5.12 0.56
C ASN A 23 4.87 6.33 -0.06
N ARG A 24 3.76 6.11 -0.79
CA ARG A 24 2.91 7.17 -1.37
C ARG A 24 1.58 7.32 -0.63
N GLU A 25 1.46 6.70 0.54
CA GLU A 25 0.25 6.74 1.38
C GLU A 25 -1.02 6.26 0.66
N LEU A 26 -0.87 5.36 -0.32
CA LEU A 26 -1.96 4.75 -1.08
C LEU A 26 -2.58 3.57 -0.32
N HIS A 27 -2.94 3.83 0.95
CA HIS A 27 -3.27 2.79 1.92
C HIS A 27 -4.53 1.99 1.59
N ILE A 28 -5.48 2.59 0.86
CA ILE A 28 -6.69 1.88 0.41
C ILE A 28 -6.29 0.70 -0.50
N SER A 29 -5.51 0.98 -1.55
CA SER A 29 -5.04 -0.04 -2.47
C SER A 29 -4.07 -1.01 -1.80
N GLN A 30 -3.23 -0.51 -0.89
CA GLN A 30 -2.32 -1.35 -0.11
C GLN A 30 -3.10 -2.39 0.68
N LEU A 31 -4.09 -1.98 1.48
CA LEU A 31 -4.89 -2.88 2.31
C LEU A 31 -5.72 -3.86 1.47
N SER A 32 -6.25 -3.42 0.32
CA SER A 32 -6.92 -4.32 -0.60
C SER A 32 -5.98 -5.40 -1.13
N LEU A 33 -4.75 -5.03 -1.51
CA LEU A 33 -3.75 -5.99 -1.99
C LEU A 33 -3.32 -6.96 -0.87
N GLU A 34 -3.13 -6.48 0.35
CA GLU A 34 -2.83 -7.34 1.52
C GLU A 34 -3.97 -8.33 1.80
N ARG A 35 -5.23 -7.88 1.78
CA ARG A 35 -6.41 -8.74 1.97
C ARG A 35 -6.57 -9.78 0.86
N GLU A 36 -6.32 -9.37 -0.39
CA GLU A 36 -6.47 -10.25 -1.56
C GLU A 36 -5.35 -11.28 -1.66
N THR A 37 -4.13 -10.95 -1.24
CA THR A 37 -2.96 -11.83 -1.40
C THR A 37 -2.55 -12.55 -0.12
N GLY A 38 -2.98 -12.06 1.04
CA GLY A 38 -2.47 -12.50 2.35
C GLY A 38 -1.02 -12.08 2.63
N VAL A 39 -0.38 -11.33 1.71
CA VAL A 39 1.02 -10.93 1.84
C VAL A 39 1.10 -9.58 2.53
N ILE A 40 1.97 -9.46 3.53
CA ILE A 40 2.27 -8.21 4.23
C ILE A 40 3.75 -7.88 4.05
N ASN A 41 4.05 -6.62 3.75
CA ASN A 41 5.43 -6.13 3.69
C ASN A 41 5.91 -5.68 5.08
N GLY A 42 6.32 -6.64 5.89
CA GLY A 42 6.87 -6.40 7.23
C GLY A 42 7.16 -7.70 7.95
N GLN A 43 7.90 -7.61 9.06
CA GLN A 43 8.17 -8.76 9.92
C GLN A 43 7.44 -8.54 11.25
N TYR A 44 6.27 -9.16 11.36
CA TYR A 44 5.39 -9.05 12.52
C TYR A 44 5.14 -10.43 13.11
N SER A 45 4.96 -10.50 14.42
CA SER A 45 4.44 -11.69 15.10
C SER A 45 2.93 -11.82 14.86
N ASP A 46 2.37 -13.00 15.09
CA ASP A 46 0.93 -13.23 14.95
C ASP A 46 0.13 -12.30 15.86
N ASP A 47 0.59 -12.06 17.09
CA ASP A 47 -0.04 -11.12 18.03
C ASP A 47 -0.01 -9.67 17.51
N VAL A 48 1.10 -9.26 16.88
CA VAL A 48 1.20 -7.93 16.25
C VAL A 48 0.30 -7.83 15.02
N LEU A 49 0.20 -8.89 14.22
CA LEU A 49 -0.70 -8.95 13.07
C LEU A 49 -2.16 -8.89 13.50
N PHE A 50 -2.51 -9.56 14.59
CA PHE A 50 -3.85 -9.49 15.17
C PHE A 50 -4.18 -8.09 15.68
N LEU A 51 -3.29 -7.47 16.47
CA LEU A 51 -3.43 -6.08 16.90
C LEU A 51 -3.58 -5.12 15.70
N ARG A 52 -2.76 -5.31 14.67
CA ARG A 52 -2.84 -4.53 13.43
C ARG A 52 -4.22 -4.67 12.80
N GLN A 53 -4.76 -5.88 12.74
CA GLN A 53 -6.08 -6.15 12.16
C GLN A 53 -7.19 -5.43 12.93
N LEU A 54 -7.19 -5.51 14.26
CA LEU A 54 -8.15 -4.80 15.11
C LEU A 54 -8.12 -3.28 14.86
N ILE A 55 -6.92 -2.69 14.78
CA ILE A 55 -6.74 -1.25 14.48
C ILE A 55 -7.24 -0.92 13.07
N LEU A 56 -6.91 -1.74 12.07
CA LEU A 56 -7.32 -1.52 10.67
C LEU A 56 -8.83 -1.67 10.47
N ASP A 57 -9.48 -2.52 11.24
CA ASP A 57 -10.93 -2.70 11.24
C ASP A 57 -11.64 -1.64 12.11
N GLY A 58 -10.91 -0.90 12.93
CA GLY A 58 -11.43 0.18 13.77
C GLY A 58 -12.16 -0.35 15.01
N GLN A 59 -11.81 -1.55 15.44
CA GLN A 59 -12.33 -2.20 16.65
C GLN A 59 -11.59 -1.65 17.87
N TRP A 60 -11.75 -0.36 18.14
CA TRP A 60 -10.94 0.38 19.10
C TRP A 60 -11.02 -0.16 20.53
N ASP A 61 -12.19 -0.65 20.94
CA ASP A 61 -12.38 -1.20 22.29
C ASP A 61 -11.68 -2.56 22.43
N ASP A 62 -11.79 -3.42 21.41
CA ASP A 62 -11.09 -4.71 21.34
C ASP A 62 -9.57 -4.52 21.33
N VAL A 63 -9.05 -3.44 20.71
CA VAL A 63 -7.62 -3.08 20.74
C VAL A 63 -7.14 -2.82 22.17
N VAL A 64 -7.94 -2.09 22.96
CA VAL A 64 -7.59 -1.76 24.35
C VAL A 64 -7.69 -3.00 25.23
N GLU A 65 -8.71 -3.85 25.03
CA GLU A 65 -8.87 -5.12 25.74
C GLU A 65 -7.71 -6.08 25.44
N PHE A 66 -7.34 -6.24 24.16
CA PHE A 66 -6.27 -7.13 23.74
C PHE A 66 -4.92 -6.79 24.38
N ILE A 67 -4.63 -5.50 24.57
CA ILE A 67 -3.37 -5.01 25.13
C ILE A 67 -3.38 -4.91 26.67
N GLN A 68 -4.56 -4.99 27.29
CA GLN A 68 -4.71 -4.92 28.75
C GLN A 68 -3.77 -5.84 29.54
N PRO A 69 -3.50 -7.10 29.13
CA PRO A 69 -2.56 -7.97 29.84
C PRO A 69 -1.13 -7.40 29.95
N LEU A 70 -0.72 -6.52 29.02
CA LEU A 70 0.61 -5.89 29.04
C LEU A 70 0.75 -4.81 30.11
N GLU A 71 -0.35 -4.32 30.71
CA GLU A 71 -0.34 -3.30 31.78
C GLU A 71 0.45 -3.76 33.01
N ALA A 72 0.48 -5.07 33.27
CA ALA A 72 1.22 -5.66 34.38
C ALA A 72 2.74 -5.69 34.14
N LEU A 73 3.21 -5.46 32.91
CA LEU A 73 4.62 -5.52 32.56
C LEU A 73 5.33 -4.21 32.88
N GLN A 74 6.48 -4.32 33.55
CA GLN A 74 7.33 -3.17 33.83
C GLN A 74 7.82 -2.54 32.51
N ASN A 75 7.83 -1.21 32.44
CA ASN A 75 8.23 -0.40 31.28
C ASN A 75 7.27 -0.38 30.09
N PHE A 76 6.05 -0.95 30.20
CA PHE A 76 5.01 -0.71 29.21
C PHE A 76 4.27 0.58 29.54
N ASP A 77 4.29 1.54 28.61
CA ASP A 77 3.57 2.80 28.76
C ASP A 77 2.11 2.65 28.28
N MET A 78 1.30 2.05 29.14
CA MET A 78 -0.13 1.87 28.88
C MET A 78 -0.87 3.21 28.72
N LYS A 79 -0.40 4.26 29.39
CA LYS A 79 -1.00 5.61 29.29
C LYS A 79 -0.82 6.14 27.87
N GLN A 80 0.41 6.09 27.34
CA GLN A 80 0.70 6.53 25.98
C GLN A 80 -0.02 5.66 24.95
N PHE A 81 -0.08 4.34 25.14
CA PHE A 81 -0.82 3.45 24.25
C PHE A 81 -2.31 3.84 24.18
N LYS A 82 -2.99 3.95 25.33
CA LYS A 82 -4.41 4.33 25.40
C LYS A 82 -4.66 5.72 24.82
N TYR A 83 -3.78 6.68 25.08
CA TYR A 83 -3.87 8.01 24.49
C TYR A 83 -3.86 7.96 22.96
N THR A 84 -2.89 7.26 22.35
CA THR A 84 -2.77 7.18 20.89
C THR A 84 -4.01 6.50 20.26
N ILE A 85 -4.50 5.41 20.84
CA ILE A 85 -5.71 4.71 20.36
C ILE A 85 -6.94 5.62 20.45
N LEU A 86 -7.23 6.18 21.64
CA LEU A 86 -8.40 7.01 21.85
C LEU A 86 -8.36 8.30 21.02
N ARG A 87 -7.17 8.85 20.77
CA ARG A 87 -7.02 10.01 19.89
C ARG A 87 -7.47 9.67 18.47
N HIS A 88 -7.10 8.51 17.93
CA HIS A 88 -7.56 8.10 16.61
C HIS A 88 -9.05 7.75 16.57
N LYS A 89 -9.57 7.05 17.60
CA LYS A 89 -11.02 6.82 17.79
C LYS A 89 -11.80 8.14 17.76
N TYR A 90 -11.35 9.13 18.51
CA TYR A 90 -11.95 10.46 18.58
C TYR A 90 -12.03 11.15 17.21
N ILE A 91 -10.92 11.20 16.46
CA ILE A 91 -10.90 11.83 15.13
C ILE A 91 -11.84 11.11 14.15
N GLU A 92 -11.92 9.78 14.21
CA GLU A 92 -12.84 9.00 13.38
C GLU A 92 -14.31 9.30 13.72
N LEU A 93 -14.65 9.36 15.01
CA LEU A 93 -15.99 9.75 15.48
C LEU A 93 -16.37 11.18 15.05
N LEU A 94 -15.42 12.13 15.07
CA LEU A 94 -15.66 13.48 14.54
C LEU A 94 -15.99 13.48 13.04
N CYS A 95 -15.35 12.61 12.26
CA CYS A 95 -15.67 12.46 10.84
C CYS A 95 -17.10 11.92 10.66
N ILE A 96 -17.47 10.86 11.39
CA ILE A 96 -18.82 10.29 11.35
C ILE A 96 -19.88 11.34 11.70
N LYS A 97 -19.65 12.11 12.77
CA LYS A 97 -20.52 13.21 13.18
C LYS A 97 -20.68 14.27 12.08
N SER A 98 -19.57 14.68 11.44
CA SER A 98 -19.58 15.69 10.38
C SER A 98 -20.36 15.24 9.14
N GLU A 99 -20.18 13.98 8.72
CA GLU A 99 -20.84 13.42 7.55
C GLU A 99 -22.33 13.14 7.79
N ALA A 100 -22.67 12.66 9.00
CA ALA A 100 -24.06 12.45 9.41
C ALA A 100 -24.89 13.73 9.42
N GLY A 101 -24.28 14.89 9.73
CA GLY A 101 -24.94 16.19 9.67
C GLY A 101 -25.02 16.83 8.29
N GLY A 102 -24.27 16.32 7.30
CA GLY A 102 -24.08 16.97 5.98
C GLY A 102 -24.82 16.33 4.80
N LEU A 103 -25.32 15.10 4.95
CA LEU A 103 -26.01 14.38 3.88
C LEU A 103 -27.53 14.42 4.11
N GLY A 104 -28.26 15.17 3.28
CA GLY A 104 -29.73 15.17 3.23
C GLY A 104 -30.37 13.86 2.73
N GLY A 105 -29.76 12.72 3.06
CA GLY A 105 -30.34 11.38 2.86
C GLY A 105 -31.28 11.01 4.01
N PRO A 106 -32.11 9.96 3.85
CA PRO A 106 -33.02 9.52 4.91
C PRO A 106 -32.18 9.21 6.15
N PRO A 107 -32.49 9.85 7.27
CA PRO A 107 -31.59 9.83 8.40
C PRO A 107 -31.65 8.47 9.09
N LEU A 108 -30.49 7.87 9.30
CA LEU A 108 -30.32 6.90 10.39
C LEU A 108 -30.25 7.71 11.70
N ILE A 109 -31.36 8.38 12.07
CA ILE A 109 -31.47 9.35 13.19
C ILE A 109 -30.91 8.75 14.49
N ASN A 110 -31.11 7.44 14.70
CA ASN A 110 -30.71 6.76 15.93
C ASN A 110 -29.18 6.60 16.09
N ASN A 111 -28.38 6.68 15.01
CA ASN A 111 -26.92 6.53 15.10
C ASN A 111 -26.19 7.84 15.42
N VAL A 112 -26.80 8.99 15.17
CA VAL A 112 -26.14 10.30 15.30
C VAL A 112 -26.11 10.77 16.76
N GLU A 113 -27.18 10.53 17.50
CA GLU A 113 -27.29 10.92 18.90
C GLU A 113 -26.32 10.11 19.79
N GLY A 114 -26.21 8.80 19.56
CA GLY A 114 -25.22 7.94 20.21
C GLY A 114 -23.77 8.31 19.86
N ALA A 115 -23.49 8.70 18.61
CA ALA A 115 -22.15 9.13 18.21
C ALA A 115 -21.72 10.44 18.90
N VAL A 116 -22.64 11.36 19.18
CA VAL A 116 -22.31 12.60 19.90
C VAL A 116 -21.98 12.31 21.36
N GLU A 117 -22.74 11.43 22.02
CA GLU A 117 -22.46 10.99 23.40
C GLU A 117 -21.09 10.30 23.49
N GLU A 118 -20.79 9.41 22.54
CA GLU A 118 -19.51 8.71 22.47
C GLU A 118 -18.34 9.68 22.24
N VAL A 119 -18.48 10.69 21.38
CA VAL A 119 -17.47 11.74 21.18
C VAL A 119 -17.14 12.45 22.50
N VAL A 120 -18.17 12.82 23.28
CA VAL A 120 -17.99 13.50 24.57
C VAL A 120 -17.32 12.58 25.59
N GLN A 121 -17.73 11.31 25.64
CA GLN A 121 -17.13 10.32 26.52
C GLN A 121 -15.64 10.14 26.22
N VAL A 122 -15.28 9.89 24.96
CA VAL A 122 -13.88 9.69 24.54
C VAL A 122 -13.05 10.94 24.79
N LEU A 123 -13.61 12.14 24.57
CA LEU A 123 -12.92 13.39 24.86
C LEU A 123 -12.62 13.53 26.37
N GLY A 124 -13.57 13.18 27.24
CA GLY A 124 -13.36 13.19 28.69
C GLY A 124 -12.34 12.16 29.18
N GLU A 125 -12.19 11.04 28.49
CA GLU A 125 -11.11 10.07 28.74
C GLU A 125 -9.76 10.61 28.28
N LEU A 126 -9.72 11.26 27.11
CA LEU A 126 -8.51 11.89 26.57
C LEU A 126 -7.97 12.99 27.50
N GLU A 127 -8.83 13.76 28.18
CA GLU A 127 -8.40 14.77 29.16
C GLU A 127 -7.46 14.20 30.23
N LYS A 128 -7.74 12.98 30.68
CA LYS A 128 -6.97 12.29 31.74
C LYS A 128 -5.64 11.74 31.21
N LEU A 129 -5.57 11.49 29.91
CA LEU A 129 -4.45 10.81 29.24
C LEU A 129 -3.50 11.76 28.52
N CYS A 130 -3.98 12.95 28.11
CA CYS A 130 -3.18 13.94 27.39
C CYS A 130 -1.86 14.25 28.12
N PRO A 131 -0.74 14.36 27.38
CA PRO A 131 0.54 14.72 27.97
C PRO A 131 0.60 16.22 28.34
N THR A 132 -0.13 17.08 27.62
CA THR A 132 -0.16 18.53 27.82
C THR A 132 -1.57 19.11 27.74
N LYS A 133 -1.79 20.29 28.34
CA LYS A 133 -3.09 20.99 28.28
C LYS A 133 -3.36 21.57 26.90
N GLU A 134 -2.30 21.93 26.18
CA GLU A 134 -2.32 22.46 24.83
C GLU A 134 -2.84 21.40 23.85
N GLU A 135 -2.40 20.14 23.98
CA GLU A 135 -2.91 19.03 23.18
C GLU A 135 -4.40 18.78 23.42
N TYR A 136 -4.85 18.79 24.68
CA TYR A 136 -6.28 18.66 24.98
C TYR A 136 -7.10 19.83 24.41
N SER A 137 -6.59 21.05 24.53
CA SER A 137 -7.25 22.25 23.98
C SER A 137 -7.38 22.18 22.46
N ALA A 138 -6.37 21.64 21.77
CA ALA A 138 -6.40 21.41 20.33
C ALA A 138 -7.49 20.38 19.95
N LEU A 139 -7.65 19.30 20.73
CA LEU A 139 -8.71 18.31 20.51
C LEU A 139 -10.11 18.93 20.68
N CYS A 140 -10.30 19.77 21.70
CA CYS A 140 -11.54 20.51 21.91
C CYS A 140 -11.87 21.46 20.75
N LEU A 141 -10.86 22.13 20.17
CA LEU A 141 -11.05 23.01 19.01
C LEU A 141 -11.60 22.26 17.79
N LEU A 142 -11.26 20.97 17.63
CA LEU A 142 -11.78 20.19 16.50
C LEU A 142 -13.31 20.00 16.55
N LEU A 143 -13.94 20.08 17.74
CA LEU A 143 -15.40 20.03 17.87
C LEU A 143 -16.09 21.22 17.22
N THR A 144 -15.40 22.36 17.08
CA THR A 144 -15.98 23.58 16.53
C THR A 144 -15.95 23.61 15.01
N LEU A 145 -15.28 22.65 14.36
CA LEU A 145 -15.14 22.60 12.92
C LEU A 145 -16.40 21.99 12.27
N PRO A 146 -16.92 22.59 11.19
CA PRO A 146 -18.06 22.03 10.46
C PRO A 146 -17.67 20.78 9.66
N LYS A 147 -16.43 20.73 9.16
CA LYS A 147 -15.82 19.56 8.51
C LYS A 147 -14.41 19.33 9.01
N LEU A 148 -14.07 18.06 9.22
CA LEU A 148 -12.72 17.66 9.66
C LEU A 148 -11.64 18.16 8.69
N GLY A 149 -11.92 18.09 7.37
CA GLY A 149 -11.00 18.52 6.32
C GLY A 149 -10.71 20.03 6.25
N ASP A 150 -11.43 20.87 7.00
CA ASP A 150 -11.15 22.31 7.09
C ASP A 150 -9.89 22.59 7.92
N HIS A 151 -9.50 21.65 8.78
CA HIS A 151 -8.24 21.73 9.51
C HIS A 151 -7.08 21.31 8.62
N MET A 152 -6.00 22.11 8.60
CA MET A 152 -4.84 21.84 7.75
C MET A 152 -4.23 20.45 7.96
N GLN A 153 -4.21 19.95 9.20
CA GLN A 153 -3.65 18.62 9.50
C GLN A 153 -4.51 17.46 8.99
N TYR A 154 -5.80 17.69 8.74
CA TYR A 154 -6.76 16.65 8.36
C TYR A 154 -7.33 16.82 6.94
N ARG A 155 -6.74 17.71 6.14
CA ARG A 155 -7.19 18.02 4.77
C ARG A 155 -7.31 16.80 3.86
N ASP A 156 -6.35 15.88 3.93
CA ASP A 156 -6.30 14.65 3.14
C ASP A 156 -6.51 13.40 4.02
N TRP A 157 -7.18 13.59 5.16
CA TRP A 157 -7.50 12.51 6.09
C TRP A 157 -8.51 11.55 5.47
N ASN A 158 -8.33 10.26 5.75
CA ASN A 158 -9.32 9.22 5.51
C ASN A 158 -9.10 8.09 6.53
N PRO A 159 -10.12 7.25 6.81
CA PRO A 159 -10.01 6.19 7.82
C PRO A 159 -8.86 5.22 7.54
N SER A 160 -8.64 4.80 6.30
CA SER A 160 -7.58 3.85 5.95
C SER A 160 -6.19 4.41 6.26
N LYS A 161 -5.91 5.67 5.88
CA LYS A 161 -4.64 6.35 6.19
C LYS A 161 -4.48 6.56 7.70
N ALA A 162 -5.55 6.98 8.39
CA ALA A 162 -5.52 7.22 9.83
C ALA A 162 -5.23 5.95 10.64
N ARG A 163 -5.86 4.83 10.28
CA ARG A 163 -5.67 3.54 10.95
C ARG A 163 -4.29 2.94 10.69
N VAL A 164 -3.75 3.06 9.47
CA VAL A 164 -2.35 2.68 9.19
C VAL A 164 -1.36 3.53 9.99
N GLN A 165 -1.60 4.85 10.05
CA GLN A 165 -0.79 5.76 10.86
C GLN A 165 -0.86 5.40 12.36
N CYS A 166 -2.06 5.07 12.86
CA CYS A 166 -2.25 4.58 14.22
C CYS A 166 -1.37 3.37 14.51
N PHE A 167 -1.43 2.34 13.67
CA PHE A 167 -0.59 1.15 13.85
C PHE A 167 0.91 1.49 13.82
N ARG A 168 1.34 2.40 12.93
CA ARG A 168 2.74 2.86 12.86
C ARG A 168 3.22 3.55 14.15
N GLU A 169 2.35 4.28 14.83
CA GLU A 169 2.65 4.94 16.11
C GLU A 169 2.64 3.96 17.28
N ILE A 170 1.76 2.96 17.23
CA ILE A 170 1.59 1.95 18.28
C ILE A 170 2.67 0.87 18.22
N PHE A 171 3.08 0.43 17.02
CA PHE A 171 3.98 -0.70 16.83
C PHE A 171 5.28 -0.59 17.67
N PRO A 172 6.01 0.55 17.70
CA PRO A 172 7.20 0.70 18.53
C PRO A 172 6.95 0.59 20.05
N LEU A 173 5.71 0.85 20.50
CA LEU A 173 5.35 0.73 21.91
C LEU A 173 5.15 -0.73 22.34
N VAL A 174 4.71 -1.59 21.42
CA VAL A 174 4.29 -2.97 21.70
C VAL A 174 5.26 -4.04 21.18
N GLU A 175 6.10 -3.73 20.19
CA GLU A 175 6.94 -4.73 19.50
C GLU A 175 7.83 -5.56 20.44
N LYS A 176 8.33 -4.93 21.52
CA LYS A 176 9.20 -5.58 22.51
C LYS A 176 8.45 -6.49 23.48
N PHE A 177 7.12 -6.35 23.57
CA PHE A 177 6.25 -7.10 24.47
C PHE A 177 5.45 -8.20 23.76
N LEU A 178 5.37 -8.15 22.42
CA LEU A 178 4.70 -9.14 21.59
C LEU A 178 5.71 -9.90 20.70
N PRO A 179 6.69 -10.62 21.28
CA PRO A 179 7.71 -11.31 20.51
C PRO A 179 7.10 -12.44 19.68
N GLY A 180 7.50 -12.53 18.40
CA GLY A 180 7.10 -13.66 17.55
C GLY A 180 7.80 -14.96 17.91
N ASP A 181 7.20 -16.07 17.52
CA ASP A 181 7.81 -17.40 17.60
C ASP A 181 9.09 -17.41 16.75
N LYS A 182 10.25 -17.31 17.41
CA LYS A 182 11.57 -17.47 16.78
C LYS A 182 11.86 -18.94 16.45
N LYS A 183 10.94 -19.63 15.78
CA LYS A 183 11.15 -20.96 15.22
C LYS A 183 11.21 -20.90 13.70
N ALA A 184 12.35 -20.46 13.16
CA ALA A 184 12.83 -20.91 11.86
C ALA A 184 14.29 -20.49 11.68
N GLY A 185 15.17 -21.47 11.43
CA GLY A 185 16.56 -21.21 11.08
C GLY A 185 16.70 -20.54 9.72
N THR A 186 17.76 -19.74 9.59
CA THR A 186 18.56 -19.52 8.36
C THR A 186 17.99 -18.76 7.17
N THR A 187 16.81 -18.14 7.23
CA THR A 187 16.44 -17.09 6.26
C THR A 187 15.86 -15.89 7.02
N GLN A 188 16.64 -14.81 7.10
CA GLN A 188 16.09 -13.51 7.50
C GLN A 188 14.94 -13.21 6.53
N SER A 189 13.71 -13.15 7.01
CA SER A 189 12.57 -12.69 6.22
C SER A 189 12.83 -11.23 5.84
N VAL A 190 13.24 -11.00 4.60
CA VAL A 190 13.56 -9.67 4.10
C VAL A 190 12.28 -9.05 3.56
N PHE A 191 11.95 -7.86 4.04
CA PHE A 191 10.88 -7.03 3.51
C PHE A 191 11.44 -5.94 2.59
N ALA A 192 10.60 -5.47 1.66
CA ALA A 192 10.95 -4.41 0.73
C ALA A 192 11.07 -3.07 1.47
N LYS A 193 12.13 -2.31 1.14
CA LYS A 193 12.45 -0.99 1.71
C LYS A 193 13.26 -0.13 0.72
N ASN A 194 13.24 1.18 0.94
CA ASN A 194 13.97 2.19 0.17
C ASN A 194 13.56 2.31 -1.31
N ASP A 195 12.27 2.18 -1.62
CA ASP A 195 11.72 2.21 -2.99
C ASP A 195 12.35 1.16 -3.91
N ARG A 196 12.46 -0.08 -3.41
CA ARG A 196 13.19 -1.12 -4.12
C ARG A 196 12.60 -1.43 -5.49
N LEU A 197 11.27 -1.34 -5.64
CA LEU A 197 10.60 -1.49 -6.93
C LEU A 197 11.11 -0.45 -7.94
N VAL A 198 11.14 0.82 -7.55
CA VAL A 198 11.58 1.93 -8.41
C VAL A 198 13.05 1.76 -8.78
N GLN A 199 13.89 1.36 -7.82
CA GLN A 199 15.31 1.09 -8.10
C GLN A 199 15.50 -0.02 -9.14
N LEU A 200 14.73 -1.11 -9.04
CA LEU A 200 14.80 -2.23 -9.97
C LEU A 200 14.32 -1.82 -11.37
N LEU A 201 13.25 -1.03 -11.44
CA LEU A 201 12.75 -0.49 -12.72
C LEU A 201 13.77 0.44 -13.37
N ILE A 202 14.39 1.36 -12.62
CA ILE A 202 15.46 2.23 -13.14
C ILE A 202 16.61 1.38 -13.70
N LYS A 203 17.05 0.36 -12.95
CA LYS A 203 18.11 -0.56 -13.41
C LYS A 203 17.71 -1.32 -14.67
N GLY A 204 16.45 -1.75 -14.77
CA GLY A 204 15.90 -2.41 -15.96
C GLY A 204 15.93 -1.50 -17.18
N ILE A 205 15.42 -0.27 -17.07
CA ILE A 205 15.47 0.74 -18.14
C ILE A 205 16.90 0.99 -18.59
N LEU A 206 17.83 1.19 -17.65
CA LEU A 206 19.24 1.42 -17.96
C LEU A 206 19.85 0.23 -18.71
N TYR A 207 19.55 -0.99 -18.28
CA TYR A 207 20.01 -2.21 -18.93
C TYR A 207 19.49 -2.29 -20.37
N GLU A 208 18.18 -2.18 -20.58
CA GLU A 208 17.57 -2.21 -21.92
C GLU A 208 18.13 -1.13 -22.85
N SER A 209 18.31 0.08 -22.32
CA SER A 209 18.85 1.22 -23.08
C SER A 209 20.30 0.98 -23.50
N CYS A 210 21.12 0.39 -22.62
CA CYS A 210 22.50 0.02 -22.95
C CYS A 210 22.54 -1.11 -23.98
N VAL A 211 21.68 -2.11 -23.84
CA VAL A 211 21.55 -3.23 -24.79
C VAL A 211 21.22 -2.71 -26.19
N ASN A 212 20.22 -1.83 -26.30
CA ASN A 212 19.84 -1.20 -27.57
C ASN A 212 20.97 -0.33 -28.15
N TYR A 213 21.62 0.48 -27.31
CA TYR A 213 22.77 1.29 -27.74
C TYR A 213 23.92 0.45 -28.33
N CYS A 214 24.26 -0.67 -27.67
CA CYS A 214 25.26 -1.61 -28.17
C CYS A 214 24.83 -2.26 -29.49
N GLN A 215 23.56 -2.64 -29.63
CA GLN A 215 23.01 -3.21 -30.86
C GLN A 215 23.10 -2.22 -32.03
N VAL A 216 22.66 -0.96 -31.85
CA VAL A 216 22.72 0.09 -32.88
C VAL A 216 24.17 0.33 -33.34
N LYS A 217 25.12 0.34 -32.39
CA LYS A 217 26.55 0.46 -32.70
C LYS A 217 27.10 -0.73 -33.48
N ALA A 218 26.69 -1.94 -33.16
CA ALA A 218 27.19 -3.15 -33.81
C ALA A 218 26.61 -3.35 -35.22
N THR A 219 25.33 -3.01 -35.44
CA THR A 219 24.68 -3.17 -36.75
C THR A 219 24.97 -2.03 -37.73
N GLY A 220 25.74 -1.01 -37.31
CA GLY A 220 26.16 0.08 -38.19
C GLY A 220 25.01 0.94 -38.70
N ALA A 221 23.89 1.04 -37.97
CA ALA A 221 22.76 1.87 -38.36
C ALA A 221 23.21 3.34 -38.37
N ALA A 222 23.39 3.87 -39.59
CA ALA A 222 23.97 5.17 -39.86
C ALA A 222 22.98 6.28 -39.53
N ASP A 223 22.94 6.71 -38.27
CA ASP A 223 22.30 7.96 -37.90
C ASP A 223 23.20 8.77 -36.97
N ALA A 224 23.40 10.05 -37.26
CA ALA A 224 24.27 10.96 -36.48
C ALA A 224 23.79 11.17 -35.02
N ALA A 225 22.58 10.70 -34.68
CA ALA A 225 22.07 10.62 -33.32
C ALA A 225 22.69 9.46 -32.49
N ALA A 226 23.43 8.53 -33.11
CA ALA A 226 23.98 7.31 -32.52
C ALA A 226 25.12 7.50 -31.48
N HIS A 227 25.44 8.73 -31.11
CA HIS A 227 26.48 9.02 -30.10
C HIS A 227 25.94 9.21 -28.68
N LYS A 228 24.62 9.31 -28.48
CA LYS A 228 24.00 9.42 -27.16
C LYS A 228 23.09 8.21 -26.87
N ILE A 229 23.09 7.76 -25.62
CA ILE A 229 22.15 6.72 -25.17
C ILE A 229 20.76 7.34 -25.08
N ASN A 230 19.81 6.78 -25.83
CA ASN A 230 18.39 7.10 -25.70
C ASN A 230 17.76 6.09 -24.72
N PHE A 231 17.05 6.59 -23.71
CA PHE A 231 16.45 5.73 -22.69
C PHE A 231 15.11 5.15 -23.16
N SER A 232 14.91 3.85 -22.92
CA SER A 232 13.61 3.19 -23.12
C SER A 232 12.56 3.75 -22.16
N ARG A 233 11.29 3.77 -22.57
CA ARG A 233 10.20 4.07 -21.63
C ARG A 233 9.76 2.78 -20.95
N VAL A 234 9.38 2.87 -19.68
CA VAL A 234 8.92 1.73 -18.86
C VAL A 234 7.78 0.95 -19.52
N LEU A 235 6.92 1.61 -20.28
CA LEU A 235 5.72 1.02 -20.89
C LEU A 235 5.86 0.81 -22.41
N ASP A 236 7.04 1.03 -22.99
CA ASP A 236 7.29 0.71 -24.39
C ASP A 236 7.38 -0.81 -24.51
N GLY A 237 6.24 -1.49 -24.56
CA GLY A 237 6.12 -2.95 -24.73
C GLY A 237 6.55 -3.43 -26.12
N SER A 238 7.54 -2.81 -26.73
CA SER A 238 7.96 -3.02 -28.12
C SER A 238 8.82 -4.26 -28.32
N ILE A 239 9.34 -4.87 -27.25
CA ILE A 239 9.98 -6.19 -27.29
C ILE A 239 9.37 -7.01 -26.15
N GLY A 240 8.52 -7.99 -26.48
CA GLY A 240 8.11 -9.01 -25.51
C GLY A 240 9.31 -9.84 -25.02
N PHE A 241 9.10 -10.93 -24.30
CA PHE A 241 10.14 -11.92 -23.98
C PHE A 241 10.61 -12.69 -25.25
N THR A 242 10.97 -12.00 -26.32
CA THR A 242 11.36 -12.60 -27.59
C THR A 242 12.65 -11.99 -28.10
N ASP A 243 13.65 -12.87 -28.19
CA ASP A 243 14.97 -12.80 -28.79
C ASP A 243 15.94 -11.76 -28.22
N SER A 244 16.42 -12.07 -27.00
CA SER A 244 17.64 -11.53 -26.40
C SER A 244 18.93 -11.95 -27.15
N ASP A 245 18.82 -12.56 -28.33
CA ASP A 245 19.95 -13.17 -29.03
C ASP A 245 20.74 -12.17 -29.89
N LEU A 246 20.13 -11.09 -30.39
CA LEU A 246 20.82 -10.19 -31.33
C LEU A 246 21.85 -9.26 -30.65
N SER A 247 21.58 -8.81 -29.43
CA SER A 247 22.50 -7.95 -28.67
C SER A 247 23.66 -8.73 -28.04
N LEU A 248 23.42 -9.98 -27.61
CA LEU A 248 24.45 -10.90 -27.14
C LEU A 248 25.42 -11.27 -28.28
N LEU A 249 24.89 -11.60 -29.46
CA LEU A 249 25.72 -11.90 -30.63
C LEU A 249 26.54 -10.69 -31.08
N SER A 250 25.95 -9.50 -31.02
CA SER A 250 26.62 -8.23 -31.32
C SER A 250 27.75 -7.91 -30.32
N TRP A 251 27.52 -8.17 -29.02
CA TRP A 251 28.56 -8.06 -28.00
C TRP A 251 29.69 -9.07 -28.23
N LEU A 252 29.37 -10.34 -28.49
CA LEU A 252 30.36 -11.39 -28.81
C LEU A 252 31.22 -11.03 -30.03
N GLN A 253 30.64 -10.40 -31.06
CA GLN A 253 31.37 -9.94 -32.25
C GLN A 253 32.33 -8.77 -31.96
N SER A 254 32.11 -8.01 -30.88
CA SER A 254 32.97 -6.88 -30.49
C SER A 254 34.17 -7.26 -29.63
N ILE A 255 34.22 -8.51 -29.15
CA ILE A 255 35.31 -9.01 -28.31
C ILE A 255 36.48 -9.44 -29.20
N PRO A 256 37.73 -9.05 -28.89
CA PRO A 256 38.90 -9.48 -29.65
C PRO A 256 39.00 -11.01 -29.72
N ALA A 257 39.35 -11.54 -30.89
CA ALA A 257 39.45 -12.99 -31.14
C ALA A 257 40.34 -13.72 -30.13
N GLU A 258 41.36 -13.04 -29.57
CA GLU A 258 42.26 -13.61 -28.55
C GLU A 258 41.55 -13.95 -27.23
N THR A 259 40.41 -13.33 -26.93
CA THR A 259 39.59 -13.64 -25.74
C THR A 259 38.92 -15.01 -25.87
N PHE A 260 38.76 -15.52 -27.10
CA PHE A 260 38.20 -16.83 -27.42
C PHE A 260 39.27 -17.93 -27.48
N SER A 261 40.53 -17.61 -27.19
CA SER A 261 41.64 -18.57 -27.19
C SER A 261 41.51 -19.66 -26.11
N VAL A 262 40.71 -19.40 -25.08
CA VAL A 262 40.34 -20.37 -24.04
C VAL A 262 38.96 -20.91 -24.36
N PRO A 263 38.76 -22.25 -24.39
CA PRO A 263 37.43 -22.82 -24.61
C PRO A 263 36.47 -22.32 -23.54
N PHE A 264 35.32 -21.79 -23.96
CA PHE A 264 34.29 -21.36 -23.01
C PHE A 264 33.74 -22.55 -22.25
N GLU A 265 33.64 -22.40 -20.94
CA GLU A 265 32.85 -23.30 -20.11
C GLU A 265 31.37 -22.95 -20.31
N GLN A 266 30.60 -23.85 -20.93
CA GLN A 266 29.16 -23.70 -21.00
C GLN A 266 28.59 -23.78 -19.58
N LYS A 267 28.03 -22.66 -19.10
CA LYS A 267 27.36 -22.58 -17.81
C LYS A 267 25.87 -22.41 -18.02
N THR A 268 25.09 -23.30 -17.42
CA THR A 268 23.63 -23.18 -17.39
C THR A 268 23.24 -22.32 -16.18
N LEU A 269 22.39 -21.31 -16.42
CA LEU A 269 21.70 -20.56 -15.37
C LEU A 269 20.28 -21.09 -15.28
N ASN A 270 19.90 -21.62 -14.13
CA ASN A 270 18.53 -22.03 -13.87
C ASN A 270 17.76 -20.84 -13.30
N VAL A 271 16.68 -20.43 -13.96
CA VAL A 271 15.79 -19.37 -13.48
C VAL A 271 14.48 -20.02 -13.06
N ASP A 272 14.20 -19.99 -11.77
CA ASP A 272 12.97 -20.53 -11.20
C ASP A 272 12.09 -19.38 -10.71
N VAL A 273 10.83 -19.38 -11.14
CA VAL A 273 9.81 -18.45 -10.65
C VAL A 273 8.84 -19.21 -9.76
N GLU A 274 8.91 -18.94 -8.47
CA GLU A 274 8.00 -19.49 -7.47
C GLU A 274 6.70 -18.66 -7.48
N ARG A 275 5.63 -19.28 -7.95
CA ARG A 275 4.32 -18.62 -8.08
C ARG A 275 3.67 -18.40 -6.72
N LEU A 276 2.94 -17.29 -6.59
CA LEU A 276 2.12 -17.01 -5.44
C LEU A 276 0.92 -17.98 -5.43
N GLU A 277 0.74 -18.70 -4.33
CA GLU A 277 -0.46 -19.51 -4.13
C GLU A 277 -1.68 -18.58 -3.99
N LYS A 278 -2.75 -18.89 -4.73
CA LYS A 278 -3.98 -18.08 -4.66
C LYS A 278 -4.66 -18.35 -3.32
N PRO A 279 -4.89 -17.33 -2.48
CA PRO A 279 -5.57 -17.54 -1.21
C PRO A 279 -7.06 -17.83 -1.41
N SER A 280 -7.64 -18.59 -0.48
CA SER A 280 -9.08 -18.77 -0.38
C SER A 280 -9.71 -17.54 0.29
N LEU A 281 -10.54 -16.80 -0.45
CA LEU A 281 -11.19 -15.59 0.07
C LEU A 281 -12.51 -15.94 0.77
N GLU A 282 -12.66 -15.53 2.02
CA GLU A 282 -13.91 -15.61 2.77
C GLU A 282 -14.55 -14.22 2.85
N THR A 283 -15.70 -14.02 2.19
CA THR A 283 -16.39 -12.73 2.22
C THR A 283 -17.89 -12.85 1.93
N SER A 284 -18.68 -11.93 2.49
CA SER A 284 -20.07 -11.69 2.09
C SER A 284 -20.07 -10.85 0.81
N TRP A 285 -20.00 -11.51 -0.35
CA TRP A 285 -19.94 -10.84 -1.65
C TRP A 285 -21.09 -9.85 -1.87
N THR A 286 -22.27 -10.16 -1.36
CA THR A 286 -23.44 -9.27 -1.45
C THR A 286 -23.22 -7.94 -0.76
N GLU A 287 -22.68 -7.94 0.46
CA GLU A 287 -22.34 -6.72 1.18
C GLU A 287 -21.26 -5.93 0.43
N HIS A 288 -20.21 -6.62 -0.04
CA HIS A 288 -19.14 -5.99 -0.81
C HIS A 288 -19.65 -5.32 -2.10
N MET A 289 -20.61 -5.92 -2.79
CA MET A 289 -21.26 -5.34 -3.98
C MET A 289 -22.17 -4.13 -3.68
N LEU A 290 -22.61 -3.97 -2.44
CA LEU A 290 -23.48 -2.88 -2.00
C LEU A 290 -22.69 -1.67 -1.46
N ILE A 291 -21.42 -1.85 -1.12
CA ILE A 291 -20.53 -0.76 -0.71
C ILE A 291 -20.35 0.23 -1.87
N THR A 292 -20.44 1.53 -1.56
CA THR A 292 -20.21 2.59 -2.56
C THR A 292 -18.72 2.69 -2.85
N PRO A 293 -18.28 2.63 -4.13
CA PRO A 293 -16.87 2.67 -4.47
C PRO A 293 -16.27 4.05 -4.17
N ILE A 294 -14.98 4.04 -3.83
CA ILE A 294 -14.21 5.25 -3.57
C ILE A 294 -13.99 6.00 -4.88
N LYS A 295 -14.26 7.31 -4.88
CA LYS A 295 -14.13 8.18 -6.06
C LYS A 295 -12.83 9.01 -5.96
N PRO A 296 -11.80 8.79 -6.80
CA PRO A 296 -10.61 9.62 -6.77
C PRO A 296 -10.88 10.97 -7.43
N LYS A 297 -10.30 12.06 -6.90
CA LYS A 297 -10.50 13.44 -7.40
C LYS A 297 -10.12 13.63 -8.89
N THR A 298 -9.35 12.71 -9.48
CA THR A 298 -8.90 12.76 -10.89
C THR A 298 -9.32 11.53 -11.70
N PHE A 299 -10.41 10.86 -11.32
CA PHE A 299 -11.01 9.83 -12.19
C PHE A 299 -11.61 10.49 -13.45
N PRO A 300 -11.80 9.80 -14.59
CA PRO A 300 -12.65 10.29 -15.67
C PRO A 300 -14.11 10.42 -15.19
N HIS A 301 -14.41 11.54 -14.51
CA HIS A 301 -15.67 11.83 -13.82
C HIS A 301 -16.89 12.00 -14.73
N SER A 302 -16.68 12.06 -16.05
CA SER A 302 -17.74 12.26 -17.03
C SER A 302 -18.56 10.99 -17.33
N VAL A 303 -18.11 9.81 -16.90
CA VAL A 303 -18.72 8.51 -17.24
C VAL A 303 -19.37 7.77 -16.07
N MET A 304 -19.22 8.25 -14.82
CA MET A 304 -19.81 7.60 -13.65
C MET A 304 -20.89 8.47 -13.00
N PRO A 305 -22.17 8.05 -13.01
CA PRO A 305 -23.26 8.83 -12.40
C PRO A 305 -23.08 8.96 -10.88
N PHE A 306 -23.56 10.08 -10.33
CA PHE A 306 -23.49 10.38 -8.89
C PHE A 306 -24.33 9.43 -8.02
N THR A 307 -25.28 8.70 -8.62
CA THR A 307 -26.13 7.69 -7.99
C THR A 307 -26.08 6.40 -8.80
N ARG A 308 -26.32 5.23 -8.16
CA ARG A 308 -26.50 3.96 -8.88
C ARG A 308 -27.61 4.18 -9.92
N PRO A 309 -27.31 4.13 -11.23
CA PRO A 309 -28.33 4.35 -12.25
C PRO A 309 -29.35 3.22 -12.13
N ARG A 310 -30.64 3.55 -12.21
CA ARG A 310 -31.73 2.55 -12.19
C ARG A 310 -31.61 1.56 -13.35
N SER A 311 -30.92 1.93 -14.43
CA SER A 311 -30.63 1.10 -15.59
C SER A 311 -29.37 1.59 -16.32
N ALA A 312 -28.52 0.66 -16.76
CA ALA A 312 -27.37 0.95 -17.63
C ALA A 312 -27.79 1.42 -19.04
N ALA A 313 -29.03 1.13 -19.45
CA ALA A 313 -29.56 1.49 -20.77
C ALA A 313 -29.74 3.02 -20.91
N ASP A 314 -30.06 3.74 -19.84
CA ASP A 314 -30.27 5.20 -19.88
C ASP A 314 -28.97 5.97 -20.14
N ILE A 315 -27.83 5.42 -19.69
CA ILE A 315 -26.50 6.02 -19.90
C ILE A 315 -26.02 5.75 -21.33
N MET A 316 -26.18 4.51 -21.82
CA MET A 316 -25.90 4.16 -23.23
C MET A 316 -26.71 5.02 -24.20
N THR A 317 -28.00 5.23 -23.92
CA THR A 317 -28.89 6.03 -24.79
C THR A 317 -28.45 7.50 -24.88
N ARG A 318 -27.92 8.07 -23.79
CA ARG A 318 -27.31 9.42 -23.80
C ARG A 318 -25.98 9.49 -24.54
N SER A 319 -25.14 8.46 -24.48
CA SER A 319 -23.88 8.42 -25.26
C SER A 319 -24.11 8.18 -26.75
N LEU A 320 -25.19 7.50 -27.13
CA LEU A 320 -25.54 7.21 -28.52
C LEU A 320 -26.27 8.36 -29.24
N LEU A 321 -26.69 9.40 -28.50
CA LEU A 321 -27.28 10.62 -29.04
C LEU A 321 -26.39 11.82 -28.70
N PRO A 322 -25.31 12.06 -29.48
CA PRO A 322 -24.58 13.31 -29.36
C PRO A 322 -25.45 14.42 -29.97
N SER A 323 -25.84 15.38 -29.12
CA SER A 323 -26.46 16.68 -29.44
C SER A 323 -27.85 16.68 -30.10
N LEU A 324 -28.84 17.12 -29.33
CA LEU A 324 -29.77 18.17 -29.77
C LEU A 324 -29.43 19.46 -29.02
#